data_AF-A0A2P2ICD7-F1
#
_entry.id   AF-A0A2P2ICD7-F1
#
_cell.length_a   1.000
_cell.length_b   1.000
_cell.length_c   1.000
_cell.angle_alpha   90.00
_cell.angle_beta   90.00
_cell.angle_gamma   90.00
#
_symmetry.space_group_name_H-M   'P 1'
#
loop_
_entity.id
_entity.type
_entity.pdbx_description
1 polymer ?
#
loop_
_entity_poly.entity_id
_entity_poly.type
_entity_poly.pdbx_seq_one_letter_code
_entity_poly.pdbx_strand_id
1 'polypeptide(L)'
;FDYKLAILAIENGIDKLRINPGNIGSEEKIKAVVEKAKEYNVPIRIGVNGGSLEKEILKKYGKVTPEALVESGIYHIRLLEKYGFEDIIISLKASNVKVMRKAYQMIAKQINYPLHLGVTEAGTYFQGSIKSAIGIGSLLLDDIGDTIRVSLTEDPVEEIGVAKEILKVLGIGKLGTEIISCPTCGRTEIDLI
;
A
#
# COMPACT_ATOMS: atom_id res chain seq x y z
N PHE A 1 -11.56 -13.81 10.13
CA PHE A 1 -12.04 -12.47 9.71
C PHE A 1 -13.56 -12.51 9.73
N ASP A 2 -14.25 -11.50 10.25
CA ASP A 2 -15.72 -11.51 10.36
C ASP A 2 -16.36 -10.66 9.26
N TYR A 3 -17.05 -11.32 8.33
CA TYR A 3 -17.75 -10.68 7.23
C TYR A 3 -18.93 -9.81 7.70
N LYS A 4 -19.51 -10.10 8.87
CA LYS A 4 -20.62 -9.33 9.44
C LYS A 4 -20.18 -7.91 9.80
N LEU A 5 -18.96 -7.75 10.30
CA LEU A 5 -18.39 -6.43 10.59
C LEU A 5 -18.16 -5.61 9.31
N ALA A 6 -17.75 -6.28 8.22
CA ALA A 6 -17.59 -5.62 6.93
C ALA A 6 -18.94 -5.12 6.38
N ILE A 7 -19.98 -5.95 6.45
CA ILE A 7 -21.36 -5.58 6.06
C ILE A 7 -21.87 -4.43 6.94
N LEU A 8 -21.73 -4.54 8.26
CA LEU A 8 -22.19 -3.50 9.19
C LEU A 8 -21.48 -2.17 8.94
N ALA A 9 -20.18 -2.18 8.64
CA ALA A 9 -19.45 -0.97 8.31
C ALA A 9 -19.96 -0.31 7.01
N ILE A 10 -20.30 -1.10 5.99
CA ILE A 10 -20.94 -0.60 4.76
C ILE A 10 -22.29 0.03 5.06
N GLU A 11 -23.14 -0.68 5.80
CA GLU A 11 -24.50 -0.21 6.15
C GLU A 11 -24.48 1.06 7.02
N ASN A 12 -23.36 1.34 7.70
CA ASN A 12 -23.16 2.56 8.49
C ASN A 12 -22.34 3.64 7.74
N GLY A 13 -22.16 3.51 6.42
CA GLY A 13 -21.63 4.58 5.57
C GLY A 13 -20.11 4.71 5.52
N ILE A 14 -19.35 3.61 5.70
CA ILE A 14 -17.91 3.64 5.44
C ILE A 14 -17.62 3.90 3.96
N ASP A 15 -16.67 4.79 3.64
CA ASP A 15 -16.35 5.15 2.24
C ASP A 15 -15.52 4.09 1.51
N LYS A 16 -14.82 3.22 2.24
CA LYS A 16 -13.96 2.18 1.67
C LYS A 16 -13.68 1.08 2.68
N LEU A 17 -13.75 -0.17 2.23
CA LEU A 17 -13.29 -1.31 3.00
C LEU A 17 -11.84 -1.66 2.67
N ARG A 18 -11.06 -2.09 3.67
CA ARG A 18 -9.81 -2.83 3.45
C ARG A 18 -9.97 -4.24 4.00
N ILE A 19 -10.00 -5.23 3.12
CA ILE A 19 -10.13 -6.64 3.49
C ILE A 19 -9.26 -7.52 2.59
N ASN A 20 -8.94 -8.73 3.05
CA ASN A 20 -8.30 -9.76 2.24
C ASN A 20 -9.33 -10.87 2.02
N PRO A 21 -9.95 -10.99 0.83
CA PRO A 21 -11.07 -11.89 0.58
C PRO A 21 -10.81 -13.35 0.98
N GLY A 22 -9.60 -13.87 0.74
CA GLY A 22 -9.23 -15.24 1.12
C GLY A 22 -9.24 -15.52 2.63
N ASN A 23 -9.21 -14.49 3.48
CA ASN A 23 -9.26 -14.64 4.94
C ASN A 23 -10.69 -14.64 5.50
N ILE A 24 -11.71 -14.34 4.68
CA ILE A 24 -13.12 -14.29 5.08
C ILE A 24 -13.69 -15.70 5.30
N GLY A 25 -13.18 -16.70 4.59
CA GLY A 25 -13.61 -18.09 4.69
C GLY A 25 -14.45 -18.52 3.48
N SER A 26 -15.70 -18.92 3.72
CA SER A 26 -16.55 -19.51 2.67
C SER A 26 -16.92 -18.52 1.56
N GLU A 27 -17.12 -19.06 0.36
CA GLU A 27 -17.54 -18.31 -0.83
C GLU A 27 -18.83 -17.50 -0.62
N GLU A 28 -19.79 -18.07 0.11
CA GLU A 28 -21.05 -17.41 0.47
C GLU A 28 -20.82 -16.11 1.25
N LYS A 29 -19.84 -16.09 2.15
CA LYS A 29 -19.51 -14.90 2.96
C LYS A 29 -18.81 -13.83 2.14
N ILE A 30 -17.92 -14.23 1.22
CA ILE A 30 -17.26 -13.30 0.29
C ILE A 30 -18.32 -12.67 -0.61
N LYS A 31 -19.21 -13.49 -1.19
CA LYS A 31 -20.31 -13.04 -2.03
C LYS A 31 -21.21 -12.04 -1.29
N ALA A 32 -21.59 -12.32 -0.04
CA ALA A 32 -22.41 -11.40 0.76
C ALA A 32 -21.75 -10.02 0.96
N VAL A 33 -20.43 -9.98 1.22
CA VAL A 33 -19.70 -8.71 1.34
C VAL A 33 -19.63 -7.98 -0.01
N VAL A 34 -19.38 -8.71 -1.10
CA VAL A 34 -19.33 -8.14 -2.46
C VAL A 34 -20.69 -7.54 -2.85
N GLU A 35 -21.78 -8.28 -2.66
CA GLU A 35 -23.13 -7.80 -2.98
C GLU A 35 -23.45 -6.53 -2.20
N LYS A 36 -23.13 -6.49 -0.91
CA LYS A 36 -23.33 -5.30 -0.08
C LYS A 36 -22.45 -4.12 -0.51
N ALA A 37 -21.18 -4.37 -0.86
CA ALA A 37 -20.28 -3.33 -1.34
C ALA A 37 -20.77 -2.73 -2.67
N LYS A 38 -21.32 -3.56 -3.58
CA LYS A 38 -21.96 -3.08 -4.82
C LYS A 38 -23.21 -2.25 -4.55
N GLU A 39 -24.09 -2.74 -3.68
CA GLU A 39 -25.34 -2.06 -3.31
C GLU A 39 -25.09 -0.63 -2.83
N TYR A 40 -24.01 -0.42 -2.06
CA TYR A 40 -23.67 0.87 -1.47
C TYR A 40 -22.58 1.65 -2.21
N ASN A 41 -22.07 1.14 -3.34
CA ASN A 41 -20.95 1.71 -4.09
C ASN A 41 -19.69 1.97 -3.23
N VAL A 42 -19.33 0.99 -2.39
CA VAL A 42 -18.16 1.07 -1.51
C VAL A 42 -16.98 0.31 -2.14
N PRO A 43 -15.87 0.98 -2.50
CA PRO A 43 -14.68 0.31 -3.02
C PRO A 43 -14.05 -0.64 -1.99
N ILE A 44 -13.36 -1.66 -2.50
CA ILE A 44 -12.62 -2.61 -1.67
C ILE A 44 -11.12 -2.53 -1.98
N ARG A 45 -10.32 -2.19 -0.97
CA ARG A 45 -8.87 -2.34 -1.03
C ARG A 45 -8.44 -3.73 -0.55
N ILE A 46 -7.83 -4.51 -1.43
CA ILE A 46 -7.08 -5.73 -1.10
C ILE A 46 -5.72 -5.34 -0.53
N GLY A 47 -5.34 -5.86 0.64
CA GLY A 47 -4.07 -5.54 1.29
C GLY A 47 -3.22 -6.75 1.61
N VAL A 48 -2.44 -7.22 0.64
CA VAL A 48 -1.47 -8.30 0.86
C VAL A 48 -0.28 -7.76 1.65
N ASN A 49 0.08 -8.45 2.73
CA ASN A 49 1.26 -8.15 3.52
C ASN A 49 2.16 -9.39 3.57
N GLY A 50 3.47 -9.20 3.46
CA GLY A 50 4.43 -10.31 3.56
C GLY A 50 4.32 -11.11 4.86
N GLY A 51 4.02 -10.46 5.98
CA GLY A 51 3.84 -11.11 7.29
C GLY A 51 2.55 -11.93 7.44
N SER A 52 1.61 -11.83 6.49
CA SER A 52 0.30 -12.51 6.58
C SER A 52 -0.09 -13.20 5.27
N LEU A 53 0.88 -13.71 4.52
CA LEU A 53 0.64 -14.51 3.33
C LEU A 53 -0.09 -15.82 3.66
N GLU A 54 -0.88 -16.30 2.71
CA GLU A 54 -1.58 -17.58 2.81
C GLU A 54 -0.58 -18.73 2.96
N LYS A 55 -0.91 -19.70 3.83
CA LYS A 55 -0.03 -20.83 4.15
C LYS A 55 0.40 -21.63 2.92
N GLU A 56 -0.51 -21.85 1.98
CA GLU A 56 -0.21 -22.61 0.76
C GLU A 56 0.75 -21.86 -0.17
N ILE A 57 0.59 -20.54 -0.31
CA ILE A 57 1.51 -19.69 -1.09
C ILE A 57 2.88 -19.65 -0.40
N LEU A 58 2.91 -19.46 0.92
CA LEU A 58 4.16 -19.46 1.68
C LEU A 58 4.88 -20.81 1.59
N LYS A 59 4.14 -21.92 1.62
CA LYS A 59 4.69 -23.28 1.45
C LYS A 59 5.24 -23.50 0.04
N LYS A 60 4.55 -23.00 -1.00
CA LYS A 60 4.98 -23.08 -2.40
C LYS A 60 6.31 -22.36 -2.65
N TYR A 61 6.47 -21.16 -2.09
CA TYR A 61 7.66 -20.32 -2.31
C TYR A 61 8.73 -20.46 -1.22
N GLY A 62 8.43 -21.10 -0.09
CA GLY A 62 9.30 -21.31 1.07
C GLY A 62 9.59 -20.06 1.91
N LYS A 63 9.42 -18.86 1.34
CA LYS A 63 9.63 -17.56 2.01
C LYS A 63 8.79 -16.48 1.35
N VAL A 64 8.76 -15.29 1.95
CA VAL A 64 8.18 -14.10 1.32
C VAL A 64 9.03 -13.68 0.13
N THR A 65 8.55 -13.92 -1.08
CA THR A 65 9.15 -13.46 -2.34
C THR A 65 8.25 -12.46 -3.06
N PRO A 66 8.78 -11.66 -4.01
CA PRO A 66 7.96 -10.83 -4.86
C PRO A 66 6.86 -11.62 -5.59
N GLU A 67 7.20 -12.81 -6.09
CA GLU A 67 6.30 -13.70 -6.81
C GLU A 67 5.16 -14.19 -5.88
N ALA A 68 5.46 -14.53 -4.63
CA ALA A 68 4.47 -14.93 -3.63
C ALA A 68 3.47 -13.79 -3.31
N LEU A 69 3.95 -12.55 -3.18
CA LEU A 69 3.10 -11.38 -2.94
C LEU A 69 2.16 -11.12 -4.12
N VAL A 70 2.69 -11.20 -5.34
CA VAL A 70 1.90 -11.01 -6.57
C VAL A 70 0.85 -12.11 -6.71
N GLU A 71 1.21 -13.37 -6.47
CA GLU A 71 0.27 -14.50 -6.53
C GLU A 71 -0.88 -14.33 -5.54
N SER A 72 -0.59 -13.95 -4.30
CA SER A 72 -1.61 -13.65 -3.28
C SER A 72 -2.52 -12.49 -3.70
N GLY A 73 -1.94 -11.43 -4.27
CA GLY A 73 -2.69 -10.29 -4.78
C GLY A 73 -3.68 -10.67 -5.88
N ILE A 74 -3.20 -11.38 -6.90
CA ILE A 74 -4.01 -11.87 -8.02
C ILE A 74 -5.08 -12.86 -7.54
N TYR A 75 -4.73 -13.74 -6.60
CA TYR A 75 -5.69 -14.67 -5.99
C TYR A 75 -6.88 -13.93 -5.37
N HIS A 76 -6.61 -12.90 -4.56
CA HIS A 76 -7.66 -12.10 -3.93
C HIS A 76 -8.47 -11.25 -4.93
N ILE A 77 -7.83 -10.71 -5.97
CA ILE A 77 -8.52 -9.98 -7.05
C ILE A 77 -9.55 -10.90 -7.70
N ARG A 78 -9.12 -12.11 -8.09
CA ARG A 78 -10.00 -13.09 -8.76
C ARG A 78 -11.20 -13.51 -7.92
N LEU A 79 -11.06 -13.52 -6.59
CA LEU A 79 -12.19 -13.81 -5.69
C LEU A 79 -13.28 -12.73 -5.76
N LEU A 80 -12.91 -11.45 -5.95
CA LEU A 80 -13.87 -10.37 -6.13
C LEU A 80 -14.43 -10.35 -7.56
N GLU A 81 -13.58 -10.50 -8.56
CA GLU A 81 -13.96 -10.56 -9.98
C GLU A 81 -14.90 -11.73 -10.28
N LYS A 82 -14.75 -12.87 -9.60
CA LYS A 82 -15.68 -14.02 -9.71
C LYS A 82 -17.14 -13.64 -9.44
N TYR A 83 -17.36 -12.62 -8.61
CA TYR A 83 -18.70 -12.08 -8.31
C TYR A 83 -18.94 -10.74 -9.02
N GLY A 84 -18.16 -10.42 -10.05
CA GLY A 84 -18.28 -9.25 -10.92
C GLY A 84 -17.99 -7.92 -10.23
N PHE A 85 -17.14 -7.90 -9.20
CA PHE A 85 -16.75 -6.67 -8.49
C PHE A 85 -15.41 -6.16 -9.02
N GLU A 86 -15.39 -4.90 -9.46
CA GLU A 86 -14.23 -4.29 -10.14
C GLU A 86 -13.77 -2.97 -9.48
N ASP A 87 -14.49 -2.46 -8.48
CA ASP A 87 -14.09 -1.25 -7.74
C ASP A 87 -13.02 -1.57 -6.68
N ILE A 88 -11.86 -1.95 -7.18
CA ILE A 88 -10.77 -2.56 -6.42
C ILE A 88 -9.56 -1.63 -6.36
N ILE A 89 -8.96 -1.55 -5.19
CA ILE A 89 -7.60 -1.01 -4.98
C ILE A 89 -6.73 -2.14 -4.44
N ILE A 90 -5.43 -2.17 -4.75
CA ILE A 90 -4.55 -3.21 -4.19
C ILE A 90 -3.26 -2.64 -3.60
N SER A 91 -2.77 -3.27 -2.53
CA SER A 91 -1.44 -3.02 -1.98
C SER A 91 -0.70 -4.33 -1.72
N LEU A 92 0.58 -4.39 -2.08
CA LEU A 92 1.52 -5.47 -1.80
C LEU A 92 2.63 -4.98 -0.86
N LYS A 93 2.40 -4.98 0.46
CA LYS A 93 3.37 -4.43 1.42
C LYS A 93 4.35 -5.49 1.91
N ALA A 94 5.62 -5.12 2.02
CA ALA A 94 6.64 -5.93 2.69
C ALA A 94 7.61 -5.01 3.45
N SER A 95 8.22 -5.53 4.52
CA SER A 95 9.21 -4.79 5.30
C SER A 95 10.57 -4.72 4.60
N ASN A 96 10.87 -5.64 3.66
CA ASN A 96 12.04 -5.54 2.79
C ASN A 96 11.71 -4.70 1.55
N VAL A 97 12.36 -3.55 1.41
CA VAL A 97 12.12 -2.58 0.33
C VAL A 97 12.37 -3.17 -1.06
N LYS A 98 13.42 -3.98 -1.23
CA LYS A 98 13.75 -4.61 -2.53
C LYS A 98 12.66 -5.60 -2.96
N VAL A 99 12.17 -6.40 -2.01
CA VAL A 99 11.08 -7.35 -2.24
C VAL A 99 9.79 -6.61 -2.61
N MET A 100 9.43 -5.60 -1.82
CA MET A 100 8.24 -4.77 -2.04
C MET A 100 8.26 -4.12 -3.43
N ARG A 101 9.35 -3.41 -3.77
CA ARG A 101 9.48 -2.72 -5.05
C ARG A 101 9.31 -3.69 -6.22
N LYS A 102 10.01 -4.83 -6.21
CA LYS A 102 9.90 -5.82 -7.29
C LYS A 102 8.48 -6.39 -7.41
N ALA A 103 7.77 -6.61 -6.29
CA ALA A 103 6.39 -7.07 -6.32
C ALA A 103 5.44 -6.07 -6.98
N TYR A 104 5.55 -4.77 -6.64
CA TYR A 104 4.75 -3.72 -7.27
C TYR A 104 5.05 -3.59 -8.77
N GLN A 105 6.32 -3.62 -9.17
CA GLN A 105 6.71 -3.59 -10.58
C GLN A 105 6.17 -4.79 -11.39
N MET A 106 6.04 -5.95 -10.74
CA MET A 106 5.48 -7.14 -11.36
C MET A 106 3.97 -7.07 -11.48
N ILE A 107 3.26 -6.64 -10.43
CA ILE A 107 1.79 -6.60 -10.46
C ILE A 107 1.26 -5.47 -11.33
N ALA A 108 1.94 -4.31 -11.38
CA ALA A 108 1.55 -3.16 -12.21
C ALA A 108 1.48 -3.51 -13.72
N LYS A 109 2.17 -4.56 -14.16
CA LYS A 109 2.14 -5.04 -15.55
C LYS A 109 1.02 -6.04 -15.84
N GLN A 110 0.29 -6.47 -14.81
CA GLN A 110 -0.69 -7.57 -14.88
C GLN A 110 -2.11 -7.12 -14.57
N ILE A 111 -2.29 -5.92 -14.00
CA ILE A 111 -3.59 -5.40 -13.58
C ILE A 111 -3.74 -3.93 -13.97
N ASN A 112 -5.00 -3.47 -14.02
CA ASN A 112 -5.34 -2.06 -14.27
C ASN A 112 -5.98 -1.38 -13.05
N TYR A 113 -5.88 -1.98 -11.86
CA TYR A 113 -6.42 -1.42 -10.62
C TYR A 113 -5.44 -0.46 -9.95
N PRO A 114 -5.92 0.61 -9.27
CA PRO A 114 -5.05 1.51 -8.51
C PRO A 114 -4.22 0.79 -7.44
N LEU A 115 -2.97 1.23 -7.29
CA LEU A 115 -1.98 0.71 -6.36
C LEU A 115 -1.82 1.64 -5.16
N HIS A 116 -2.12 1.11 -3.97
CA HIS A 116 -1.84 1.78 -2.71
C HIS A 116 -0.47 1.40 -2.16
N LEU A 117 0.50 2.30 -2.28
CA LEU A 117 1.87 2.07 -1.85
C LEU A 117 2.05 2.26 -0.34
N GLY A 118 3.04 1.55 0.19
CA GLY A 118 3.54 1.78 1.54
C GLY A 118 4.43 0.65 2.00
N VAL A 119 5.51 1.00 2.69
CA VAL A 119 6.37 0.04 3.38
C VAL A 119 5.72 -0.30 4.72
N THR A 120 5.54 -1.58 5.03
CA THR A 120 5.07 -2.01 6.37
C THR A 120 6.26 -2.12 7.31
N GLU A 121 6.03 -1.91 8.62
CA GLU A 121 7.06 -2.01 9.65
C GLU A 121 8.30 -1.17 9.29
N ALA A 122 8.09 0.13 9.03
CA ALA A 122 9.17 0.99 8.55
C ALA A 122 10.19 1.29 9.67
N GLY A 123 9.72 1.42 10.92
CA GLY A 123 10.55 1.69 12.10
C GLY A 123 10.19 3.02 12.77
N THR A 124 11.08 3.49 13.65
CA THR A 124 11.00 4.80 14.32
C THR A 124 11.10 5.96 13.32
N TYR A 125 10.82 7.19 13.75
CA TYR A 125 10.78 8.37 12.87
C TYR A 125 11.89 8.41 11.81
N PHE A 126 13.16 8.43 12.22
CA PHE A 126 14.29 8.59 11.30
C PHE A 126 14.46 7.39 10.35
N GLN A 127 14.55 6.18 10.90
CA GLN A 127 14.76 4.97 10.09
C GLN A 127 13.56 4.70 9.17
N GLY A 128 12.35 4.85 9.70
CA GLY A 128 11.09 4.67 8.99
C GLY A 128 10.92 5.68 7.87
N SER A 129 11.28 6.95 8.09
CA SER A 129 11.25 7.99 7.07
C SER A 129 12.15 7.66 5.89
N ILE A 130 13.41 7.29 6.15
CA ILE A 130 14.37 6.90 5.10
C ILE A 130 13.87 5.67 4.35
N LYS A 131 13.43 4.64 5.08
CA LYS A 131 12.98 3.38 4.48
C LYS A 131 11.72 3.57 3.64
N SER A 132 10.77 4.37 4.11
CA SER A 132 9.56 4.73 3.36
C SER A 132 9.87 5.61 2.15
N ALA A 133 10.76 6.60 2.27
CA ALA A 133 11.18 7.44 1.14
C ALA A 133 11.83 6.61 0.02
N ILE A 134 12.73 5.69 0.37
CA ILE A 134 13.35 4.79 -0.62
C ILE A 134 12.28 3.87 -1.23
N GLY A 135 11.44 3.23 -0.42
CA GLY A 135 10.49 2.24 -0.91
C GLY A 135 9.35 2.83 -1.74
N ILE A 136 8.75 3.92 -1.29
CA ILE A 136 7.66 4.60 -1.99
C ILE A 136 8.23 5.41 -3.16
N GLY A 137 9.27 6.21 -2.92
CA GLY A 137 9.83 7.10 -3.94
C GLY A 137 10.40 6.35 -5.13
N SER A 138 11.05 5.19 -4.92
CA SER A 138 11.54 4.37 -6.02
C SER A 138 10.46 3.75 -6.91
N LEU A 139 9.21 3.66 -6.43
CA LEU A 139 8.06 3.22 -7.24
C LEU A 139 7.40 4.39 -7.94
N LEU A 140 7.25 5.51 -7.25
CA LEU A 140 6.70 6.73 -7.85
C LEU A 140 7.59 7.28 -8.97
N LEU A 141 8.92 7.15 -8.86
CA LEU A 141 9.85 7.45 -9.96
C LEU A 141 9.68 6.56 -11.19
N ASP A 142 9.12 5.36 -10.99
CA ASP A 142 8.80 4.42 -12.08
C ASP A 142 7.34 4.60 -12.57
N ASP A 143 6.66 5.69 -12.18
CA ASP A 143 5.24 5.97 -12.44
C ASP A 143 4.28 4.89 -11.90
N ILE A 144 4.65 4.22 -10.81
CA ILE A 144 3.85 3.18 -10.16
C ILE A 144 3.32 3.72 -8.84
N GLY A 145 1.99 3.84 -8.71
CA GLY A 145 1.31 4.16 -7.45
C GLY A 145 0.32 5.31 -7.55
N ASP A 146 -0.85 5.14 -6.96
CA ASP A 146 -1.98 6.09 -7.05
C ASP A 146 -2.30 6.74 -5.70
N THR A 147 -1.93 6.07 -4.61
CA THR A 147 -2.07 6.58 -3.25
C THR A 147 -0.97 5.99 -2.38
N ILE A 148 -0.50 6.73 -1.38
CA ILE A 148 0.60 6.31 -0.51
C ILE A 148 0.18 6.32 0.96
N ARG A 149 0.84 5.50 1.78
CA ARG A 149 0.86 5.65 3.23
C ARG A 149 2.26 5.32 3.76
N VAL A 150 2.84 6.26 4.51
CA VAL A 150 4.02 6.04 5.35
C VAL A 150 3.56 5.31 6.63
N SER A 151 4.33 4.35 7.15
CA SER A 151 3.94 3.55 8.33
C SER A 151 5.03 3.60 9.39
N LEU A 152 4.97 4.60 10.27
CA LEU A 152 5.98 4.84 11.32
C LEU A 152 5.52 4.25 12.65
N THR A 153 6.47 3.95 13.53
CA THR A 153 6.21 3.67 14.96
C THR A 153 6.21 5.00 15.74
N GLU A 154 5.37 5.95 15.33
CA GLU A 154 5.26 7.31 15.88
C GLU A 154 3.81 7.79 15.83
N ASP A 155 3.55 9.05 16.21
CA ASP A 155 2.24 9.68 16.00
C ASP A 155 1.86 9.65 14.50
N PRO A 156 0.62 9.24 14.13
CA PRO A 156 0.16 9.24 12.74
C PRO A 156 0.27 10.59 12.02
N VAL A 157 0.27 11.71 12.74
CA VAL A 157 0.49 13.04 12.16
C VAL A 157 1.88 13.15 11.53
N GLU A 158 2.89 12.50 12.13
CA GLU A 158 4.26 12.46 11.58
C GLU A 158 4.31 11.68 10.25
N GLU A 159 3.48 10.64 10.08
CA GLU A 159 3.36 9.90 8.81
C GLU A 159 2.95 10.85 7.66
N ILE A 160 2.10 11.85 7.94
CA ILE A 160 1.60 12.81 6.95
C ILE A 160 2.71 13.75 6.50
N GLY A 161 3.53 14.25 7.43
CA GLY A 161 4.67 15.12 7.14
C GLY A 161 5.64 14.44 6.18
N VAL A 162 6.03 13.20 6.50
CA VAL A 162 6.93 12.40 5.67
C VAL A 162 6.31 12.07 4.30
N ALA A 163 5.03 11.69 4.26
CA ALA A 163 4.35 11.40 2.99
C ALA A 163 4.32 12.62 2.06
N LYS A 164 4.03 13.81 2.61
CA LYS A 164 4.06 15.06 1.85
C LYS A 164 5.46 15.39 1.36
N GLU A 165 6.48 15.21 2.18
CA GLU A 165 7.86 15.51 1.77
C GLU A 165 8.33 14.57 0.65
N ILE A 166 7.98 13.27 0.71
CA ILE A 166 8.26 12.32 -0.38
C ILE A 166 7.65 12.80 -1.70
N LEU A 167 6.37 13.17 -1.70
CA LEU A 167 5.68 13.65 -2.90
C LEU A 167 6.27 14.96 -3.41
N LYS A 168 6.62 15.88 -2.49
CA LYS A 168 7.22 17.19 -2.80
C LYS A 168 8.59 17.03 -3.47
N VAL A 169 9.48 16.21 -2.92
CA VAL A 169 10.81 15.93 -3.50
C VAL A 169 10.70 15.33 -4.90
N LEU A 170 9.64 14.58 -5.18
CA LEU A 170 9.37 14.00 -6.51
C LEU A 170 8.64 14.97 -7.46
N GLY A 171 8.31 16.19 -7.01
CA GLY A 171 7.53 17.15 -7.80
C GLY A 171 6.06 16.76 -8.01
N ILE A 172 5.51 15.85 -7.19
CA ILE A 172 4.13 15.37 -7.31
C ILE A 172 3.21 16.26 -6.45
N GLY A 173 2.42 17.09 -7.13
CA GLY A 173 1.46 18.01 -6.51
C GLY A 173 2.08 19.36 -6.10
N LYS A 174 1.25 20.25 -5.53
CA LYS A 174 1.69 21.59 -5.06
C LYS A 174 1.83 21.59 -3.54
N LEU A 175 2.95 21.08 -3.03
CA LEU A 175 3.19 20.87 -1.60
C LEU A 175 4.16 21.92 -1.03
N GLY A 176 3.68 23.16 -0.94
CA GLY A 176 4.38 24.25 -0.27
C GLY A 176 5.74 24.65 -0.90
N THR A 177 6.55 25.36 -0.14
CA THR A 177 7.86 25.86 -0.58
C THR A 177 8.97 24.89 -0.23
N GLU A 178 9.85 24.60 -1.18
CA GLU A 178 11.13 23.90 -0.94
C GLU A 178 12.25 24.92 -0.75
N ILE A 179 13.01 24.78 0.34
CA ILE A 179 14.19 25.60 0.60
C ILE A 179 15.41 24.74 0.26
N ILE A 180 16.17 25.16 -0.74
CA ILE A 180 17.36 24.44 -1.21
C ILE A 180 18.59 25.21 -0.74
N SER A 181 19.42 24.59 0.09
CA SER A 181 20.69 25.13 0.56
C SER A 181 21.86 24.23 0.17
N CYS A 182 23.03 24.84 -0.02
CA CYS A 182 24.28 24.10 -0.17
C CYS A 182 24.65 23.48 1.19
N PRO A 183 25.20 22.25 1.24
CA PRO A 183 25.78 21.70 2.48
C PRO A 183 26.90 22.54 3.11
N THR A 184 27.40 23.57 2.41
CA THR A 184 28.66 24.32 2.61
C THR A 184 29.89 23.59 2.05
N CYS A 185 30.98 24.34 1.83
CA CYS A 185 32.32 23.81 1.54
C CYS A 185 33.41 24.83 1.95
N GLY A 186 34.68 24.54 1.68
CA GLY A 186 35.79 25.47 1.98
C GLY A 186 35.76 26.81 1.22
N ARG A 187 34.75 27.04 0.39
CA ARG A 187 34.47 28.31 -0.31
C ARG A 187 33.37 29.14 0.37
N THR A 188 32.85 28.70 1.51
CA THR A 188 31.75 29.40 2.19
C THR A 188 32.27 30.65 2.85
N GLU A 189 31.73 31.80 2.49
CA GLU A 189 32.14 33.12 2.99
C GLU A 189 31.14 33.74 3.97
N ILE A 190 30.04 33.03 4.25
CA ILE A 190 28.95 33.49 5.13
C ILE A 190 28.60 32.43 6.16
N ASP A 191 27.95 32.87 7.23
CA ASP A 191 27.35 31.99 8.23
C ASP A 191 26.02 31.42 7.68
N LEU A 192 26.10 30.23 7.07
CA LEU A 192 24.97 29.60 6.39
C LEU A 192 24.13 28.70 7.32
N ILE A 193 24.66 28.29 8.48
CA ILE A 193 24.06 27.28 9.39
C ILE A 193 23.64 27.92 10.71
#